data_AF-A0A519TL77-F1
#
_entry.id   AF-A0A519TL77-F1
#
_cell.length_a   1.000
_cell.length_b   1.000
_cell.length_c   1.000
_cell.angle_alpha   90.00
_cell.angle_beta   90.00
_cell.angle_gamma   90.00
#
_symmetry.space_group_name_H-M   'P 1'
#
loop_
_entity.id
_entity.type
_entity.pdbx_description
1 polymer ?
#
loop_
_entity_poly.entity_id
_entity_poly.type
_entity_poly.pdbx_seq_one_letter_code
_entity_poly.pdbx_strand_id
1 'polypeptide(L)'
;MAATTVYKEPAPQVGNTENPLESMMSRFNVAAEILGLDDTTYEVLKAPDKQVIVSLPVSMDDGHVRVFEGYRVVHNTILGPSKGGIRYDKNVNLNEVKALAAWMTWKCAVVDIPYGGAKGGIICDPTTMSPGELERLTRAYTNSMKDVFGPDRDIPAPDMGTGPREMAWIMDEFSKTVGQTSSAVVTGKPLVMGGSLGRTEATGRGVMVSCLAAMNKLDMKVEETSVAIQGFGNVGSWTAKLMFDKGLKIKGVSDISGAYWNEEGINIDEAIAYKNVHAGRLDGYPGATPMDPDDLLTSDVDVLVPAAVEDVITEHNAPFIKAKLIVEGANGPTAASADPIIYGKGISV
;
A
#
# COMPACT_ATOMS: atom_id res chain seq x y z
N MET A 1 -42.64 -14.37 19.97
CA MET A 1 -41.37 -14.50 19.23
C MET A 1 -41.53 -13.74 17.93
N ALA A 2 -41.10 -12.47 17.90
CA ALA A 2 -41.15 -11.65 16.69
C ALA A 2 -39.84 -11.85 15.94
N ALA A 3 -39.91 -12.40 14.73
CA ALA A 3 -38.77 -12.54 13.84
C ALA A 3 -38.37 -11.14 13.34
N THR A 4 -37.26 -10.62 13.87
CA THR A 4 -36.57 -9.47 13.30
C THR A 4 -36.00 -9.86 11.94
N THR A 5 -36.69 -9.47 10.87
CA THR A 5 -36.15 -9.46 9.52
C THR A 5 -35.02 -8.45 9.45
N VAL A 6 -33.80 -8.91 9.69
CA VAL A 6 -32.57 -8.18 9.36
C VAL A 6 -32.55 -8.03 7.84
N TYR A 7 -32.62 -6.79 7.37
CA TYR A 7 -32.33 -6.48 5.98
C TYR A 7 -30.88 -6.93 5.70
N LYS A 8 -30.73 -8.02 4.95
CA LYS A 8 -29.45 -8.43 4.36
C LYS A 8 -29.37 -7.77 2.99
N GLU A 9 -28.44 -6.85 2.85
CA GLU A 9 -28.06 -6.29 1.56
C GLU A 9 -27.73 -7.47 0.62
N PRO A 10 -28.28 -7.52 -0.60
CA PRO A 10 -28.03 -8.62 -1.52
C PRO A 10 -26.53 -8.67 -1.84
N ALA A 11 -25.89 -9.78 -1.51
CA ALA A 11 -24.48 -10.00 -1.81
C ALA A 11 -24.26 -9.80 -3.33
N PRO A 12 -23.32 -8.93 -3.75
CA PRO A 12 -22.93 -8.89 -5.16
C PRO A 12 -22.43 -10.27 -5.57
N GLN A 13 -22.85 -10.72 -6.75
CA GLN A 13 -22.54 -12.06 -7.22
C GLN A 13 -21.03 -12.27 -7.26
N VAL A 14 -20.61 -13.29 -6.51
CA VAL A 14 -19.23 -13.68 -6.27
C VAL A 14 -18.65 -14.26 -7.55
N GLY A 15 -17.86 -13.44 -8.27
CA GLY A 15 -16.68 -13.96 -8.94
C GLY A 15 -15.68 -14.41 -7.88
N ASN A 16 -14.93 -15.46 -8.16
CA ASN A 16 -14.08 -16.23 -7.24
C ASN A 16 -12.84 -15.46 -6.72
N THR A 17 -13.03 -14.26 -6.17
CA THR A 17 -12.02 -13.38 -5.56
C THR A 17 -12.48 -13.08 -4.15
N GLU A 18 -11.65 -13.42 -3.15
CA GLU A 18 -11.93 -13.16 -1.74
C GLU A 18 -12.29 -11.68 -1.50
N ASN A 19 -13.35 -11.43 -0.74
CA ASN A 19 -13.76 -10.08 -0.37
C ASN A 19 -12.67 -9.46 0.53
N PRO A 20 -12.05 -8.31 0.17
CA PRO A 20 -10.97 -7.71 0.96
C PRO A 20 -11.35 -7.42 2.41
N LEU A 21 -12.64 -7.15 2.67
CA LEU A 21 -13.15 -6.94 4.02
C LEU A 21 -13.16 -8.23 4.83
N GLU A 22 -13.52 -9.36 4.22
CA GLU A 22 -13.54 -10.67 4.89
C GLU A 22 -12.12 -11.13 5.22
N SER A 23 -11.17 -10.95 4.30
CA SER A 23 -9.75 -11.25 4.53
C SER A 23 -9.18 -10.41 5.68
N MET A 24 -9.48 -9.10 5.71
CA MET A 24 -9.09 -8.22 6.82
C MET A 24 -9.72 -8.66 8.15
N MET A 25 -11.01 -8.98 8.15
CA MET A 25 -11.74 -9.44 9.34
C MET A 25 -11.19 -10.77 9.87
N SER A 26 -10.79 -11.69 9.00
CA SER A 26 -10.17 -12.95 9.39
C SER A 26 -8.90 -12.72 10.22
N ARG A 27 -7.99 -11.85 9.72
CA ARG A 27 -6.77 -11.49 10.44
C ARG A 27 -7.06 -10.73 11.74
N PHE A 28 -8.04 -9.84 11.73
CA PHE A 28 -8.47 -9.14 12.94
C PHE A 28 -9.00 -10.10 14.02
N ASN A 29 -9.81 -11.09 13.64
CA ASN A 29 -10.36 -12.07 14.58
C ASN A 29 -9.25 -12.87 15.27
N VAL A 30 -8.24 -13.33 14.52
CA VAL A 30 -7.07 -14.02 15.09
C VAL A 30 -6.34 -13.12 16.10
N ALA A 31 -6.10 -11.85 15.74
CA ALA A 31 -5.45 -10.90 16.64
C ALA A 31 -6.29 -10.63 17.91
N ALA A 32 -7.61 -10.50 17.76
CA ALA A 32 -8.54 -10.28 18.87
C ALA A 32 -8.56 -11.46 19.85
N GLU A 33 -8.53 -12.69 19.33
CA GLU A 33 -8.43 -13.91 20.15
C GLU A 33 -7.10 -14.00 20.91
N ILE A 34 -5.98 -13.71 20.24
CA ILE A 34 -4.64 -13.71 20.87
C ILE A 34 -4.57 -12.69 22.02
N LEU A 35 -5.17 -11.51 21.82
CA LEU A 35 -5.21 -10.45 22.83
C LEU A 35 -6.26 -10.69 23.93
N GLY A 36 -7.20 -11.61 23.72
CA GLY A 36 -8.32 -11.83 24.62
C GLY A 36 -9.22 -10.61 24.75
N LEU A 37 -9.52 -9.93 23.64
CA LEU A 37 -10.39 -8.75 23.64
C LEU A 37 -11.79 -9.10 24.17
N ASP A 38 -12.37 -8.21 24.98
CA ASP A 38 -13.76 -8.34 25.40
C ASP A 38 -14.72 -8.00 24.25
N ASP A 39 -15.95 -8.53 24.33
CA ASP A 39 -16.97 -8.37 23.29
C ASP A 39 -17.24 -6.89 22.94
N THR A 40 -17.15 -5.99 23.92
CA THR A 40 -17.42 -4.56 23.68
C THR A 40 -16.32 -3.96 22.81
N THR A 41 -15.06 -4.20 23.18
CA THR A 41 -13.91 -3.73 22.41
C THR A 41 -13.88 -4.34 21.02
N TYR A 42 -14.18 -5.64 20.90
CA TYR A 42 -14.25 -6.32 19.61
C TYR A 42 -15.29 -5.69 18.68
N GLU A 43 -16.53 -5.49 19.15
CA GLU A 43 -17.61 -4.93 18.32
C GLU A 43 -17.32 -3.47 17.89
N VAL A 44 -16.66 -2.69 18.73
CA VAL A 44 -16.23 -1.32 18.37
C VAL A 44 -15.15 -1.33 17.30
N LEU A 45 -14.14 -2.19 17.43
CA LEU A 45 -12.99 -2.23 16.52
C LEU A 45 -13.30 -2.89 15.17
N LYS A 46 -14.36 -3.70 15.09
CA LYS A 46 -14.82 -4.36 13.87
C LYS A 46 -15.52 -3.43 12.88
N ALA A 47 -16.11 -2.33 13.36
CA ALA A 47 -16.92 -1.43 12.54
C ALA A 47 -16.23 -0.09 12.31
N PRO A 48 -16.35 0.52 11.12
CA PRO A 48 -15.81 1.85 10.89
C PRO A 48 -16.67 2.94 11.57
N ASP A 49 -16.02 3.91 12.21
CA ASP A 49 -16.63 5.09 12.86
C ASP A 49 -17.54 5.89 11.91
N LYS A 50 -17.14 6.05 10.65
CA LYS A 50 -17.87 6.87 9.67
C LYS A 50 -17.63 6.41 8.24
N GLN A 51 -18.69 6.43 7.44
CA GLN A 51 -18.64 6.16 6.01
C GLN A 51 -19.38 7.29 5.27
N VAL A 52 -18.73 7.86 4.26
CA VAL A 52 -19.28 8.95 3.46
C VAL A 52 -19.25 8.52 2.00
N ILE A 53 -20.42 8.55 1.35
CA ILE A 53 -20.60 8.25 -0.08
C ILE A 53 -21.09 9.53 -0.75
N VAL A 54 -20.47 9.92 -1.86
CA VAL A 54 -20.76 11.17 -2.56
C VAL A 54 -20.91 10.94 -4.05
N SER A 55 -21.84 11.67 -4.67
CA SER A 55 -22.00 11.74 -6.12
C SER A 55 -21.36 13.04 -6.62
N LEU A 56 -20.44 12.92 -7.59
CA LEU A 56 -19.56 13.98 -8.04
C LEU A 56 -19.89 14.30 -9.51
N PRO A 57 -20.79 15.27 -9.79
CA PRO A 57 -21.02 15.73 -11.15
C PRO A 57 -19.80 16.53 -11.64
N VAL A 58 -19.22 16.10 -12.76
CA VAL A 58 -18.05 16.73 -13.38
C VAL A 58 -18.36 17.00 -14.85
N SER A 59 -18.16 18.24 -15.29
CA SER A 59 -18.15 18.59 -16.71
C SER A 59 -16.91 18.01 -17.38
N MET A 60 -17.11 17.18 -18.39
CA MET A 60 -16.07 16.54 -19.19
C MET A 60 -15.62 17.49 -20.31
N ASP A 61 -14.46 17.21 -20.91
CA ASP A 61 -13.91 18.06 -21.97
C ASP A 61 -14.73 18.00 -23.27
N ASP A 62 -15.53 16.94 -23.47
CA ASP A 62 -16.49 16.79 -24.58
C ASP A 62 -17.79 17.60 -24.38
N GLY A 63 -17.93 18.30 -23.25
CA GLY A 63 -19.09 19.11 -22.90
C GLY A 63 -20.22 18.36 -22.19
N HIS A 64 -20.13 17.03 -22.06
CA HIS A 64 -21.09 16.25 -21.28
C HIS A 64 -20.80 16.34 -19.78
N VAL A 65 -21.81 16.08 -18.95
CA VAL A 65 -21.63 15.93 -17.50
C VAL A 65 -21.62 14.45 -17.17
N ARG A 66 -20.58 13.99 -16.47
CA ARG A 66 -20.50 12.64 -15.91
C ARG A 66 -20.56 12.72 -14.39
N VAL A 67 -21.31 11.81 -13.79
CA VAL A 67 -21.39 11.67 -12.33
C VAL A 67 -20.50 10.51 -11.90
N PHE A 68 -19.52 10.81 -11.04
CA PHE A 68 -18.64 9.81 -10.43
C PHE A 68 -19.07 9.53 -9.00
N GLU A 69 -18.82 8.31 -8.53
CA GLU A 69 -19.05 7.95 -7.13
C GLU A 69 -17.74 8.01 -6.36
N GLY A 70 -17.77 8.64 -5.19
CA GLY A 70 -16.63 8.74 -4.28
C GLY A 70 -16.96 8.25 -2.88
N TYR A 71 -15.96 7.71 -2.20
CA TYR A 71 -16.04 7.18 -0.84
C TYR A 71 -15.01 7.86 0.05
N ARG A 72 -15.35 8.04 1.32
CA ARG A 72 -14.39 8.25 2.41
C ARG A 72 -14.84 7.46 3.63
N VAL A 73 -14.04 6.48 4.03
CA VAL A 73 -14.27 5.67 5.24
C VAL A 73 -13.25 6.09 6.28
N VAL A 74 -13.74 6.47 7.45
CA VAL A 74 -12.95 6.66 8.66
C VAL A 74 -13.24 5.44 9.53
N HIS A 75 -12.22 4.62 9.76
CA HIS A 75 -12.37 3.38 10.51
C HIS A 75 -12.35 3.63 12.01
N ASN A 76 -11.35 4.35 12.49
CA ASN A 76 -11.18 4.62 13.91
C ASN A 76 -10.44 5.94 14.10
N THR A 77 -10.75 6.67 15.17
CA THR A 77 -10.13 7.97 15.53
C THR A 77 -9.65 8.04 16.99
N ILE A 78 -9.59 6.92 17.71
CA ILE A 78 -9.29 6.88 19.15
C ILE A 78 -7.88 7.41 19.45
N LEU A 79 -6.88 7.06 18.62
CA LEU A 79 -5.49 7.51 18.79
C LEU A 79 -5.20 8.90 18.22
N GLY A 80 -6.16 9.52 17.55
CA GLY A 80 -6.01 10.84 16.93
C GLY A 80 -6.74 10.97 15.59
N PRO A 81 -6.45 12.04 14.82
CA PRO A 81 -7.04 12.27 13.51
C PRO A 81 -6.87 11.07 12.58
N SER A 82 -7.82 10.83 11.69
CA SER A 82 -7.70 9.70 10.77
C SER A 82 -6.74 9.97 9.62
N LYS A 83 -5.99 8.94 9.22
CA LYS A 83 -5.00 9.03 8.14
C LYS A 83 -5.28 8.01 7.06
N GLY A 84 -5.34 8.45 5.80
CA GLY A 84 -5.72 7.55 4.71
C GLY A 84 -5.47 8.05 3.30
N GLY A 85 -4.98 7.18 2.42
CA GLY A 85 -4.84 7.49 0.99
C GLY A 85 -6.18 7.67 0.27
N ILE A 86 -6.16 8.30 -0.92
CA ILE A 86 -7.30 8.38 -1.85
C ILE A 86 -6.93 7.65 -3.14
N ARG A 87 -7.70 6.63 -3.51
CA ARG A 87 -7.48 5.79 -4.71
C ARG A 87 -8.37 6.21 -5.87
N TYR A 88 -7.81 6.32 -7.07
CA TYR A 88 -8.56 6.49 -8.32
C TYR A 88 -8.45 5.19 -9.12
N ASP A 89 -9.52 4.41 -9.15
CA ASP A 89 -9.57 3.17 -9.93
C ASP A 89 -11.03 2.81 -10.31
N LYS A 90 -11.19 2.06 -11.40
CA LYS A 90 -12.50 1.67 -11.95
C LYS A 90 -13.23 0.64 -11.09
N ASN A 91 -12.49 -0.12 -10.28
CA ASN A 91 -12.98 -1.23 -9.48
C ASN A 91 -13.12 -0.89 -7.98
N VAL A 92 -12.84 0.36 -7.60
CA VAL A 92 -13.02 0.84 -6.22
C VAL A 92 -14.45 0.51 -5.78
N ASN A 93 -14.58 -0.11 -4.62
CA ASN A 93 -15.87 -0.37 -3.99
C ASN A 93 -15.81 -0.13 -2.48
N LEU A 94 -16.97 0.01 -1.85
CA LEU A 94 -17.06 0.37 -0.43
C LEU A 94 -16.38 -0.66 0.50
N ASN A 95 -16.46 -1.95 0.22
CA ASN A 95 -15.88 -3.00 1.07
C ASN A 95 -14.35 -2.96 1.03
N GLU A 96 -13.77 -2.76 -0.14
CA GLU A 96 -12.34 -2.52 -0.29
C GLU A 96 -11.89 -1.29 0.52
N VAL A 97 -12.60 -0.16 0.39
CA VAL A 97 -12.24 1.08 1.11
C VAL A 97 -12.35 0.90 2.63
N LYS A 98 -13.35 0.15 3.12
CA LYS A 98 -13.45 -0.23 4.55
C LYS A 98 -12.26 -1.05 5.01
N ALA A 99 -11.90 -2.10 4.28
CA ALA A 99 -10.78 -2.97 4.61
C ALA A 99 -9.47 -2.17 4.69
N LEU A 100 -9.21 -1.32 3.70
CA LEU A 100 -8.02 -0.47 3.65
C LEU A 100 -8.00 0.60 4.76
N ALA A 101 -9.16 1.12 5.18
CA ALA A 101 -9.26 2.05 6.30
C ALA A 101 -8.94 1.36 7.65
N ALA A 102 -9.38 0.12 7.83
CA ALA A 102 -9.03 -0.70 8.99
C ALA A 102 -7.52 -0.98 9.02
N TRP A 103 -6.93 -1.40 7.90
CA TRP A 103 -5.48 -1.59 7.78
C TRP A 103 -4.69 -0.33 8.15
N MET A 104 -5.17 0.85 7.78
CA MET A 104 -4.53 2.11 8.18
C MET A 104 -4.60 2.34 9.69
N THR A 105 -5.67 1.93 10.36
CA THR A 105 -5.78 2.01 11.84
C THR A 105 -4.71 1.16 12.48
N TRP A 106 -4.61 -0.11 12.07
CA TRP A 106 -3.66 -1.07 12.63
C TRP A 106 -2.23 -0.65 12.34
N LYS A 107 -1.94 -0.24 11.11
CA LYS A 107 -0.62 0.25 10.71
C LYS A 107 -0.18 1.44 11.56
N CYS A 108 -1.03 2.46 11.72
CA CYS A 108 -0.68 3.63 12.53
C CYS A 108 -0.45 3.28 14.00
N ALA A 109 -1.28 2.39 14.57
CA ALA A 109 -1.12 1.93 15.94
C ALA A 109 0.18 1.12 16.15
N VAL A 110 0.49 0.19 15.24
CA VAL A 110 1.68 -0.69 15.36
C VAL A 110 2.99 0.12 15.29
N VAL A 111 3.03 1.19 14.49
CA VAL A 111 4.22 2.05 14.40
C VAL A 111 4.15 3.28 15.32
N ASP A 112 3.23 3.29 16.28
CA ASP A 112 3.05 4.33 17.31
C ASP A 112 2.97 5.76 16.75
N ILE A 113 2.21 5.93 15.66
CA ILE A 113 1.89 7.23 15.10
C ILE A 113 0.52 7.65 15.63
N PRO A 114 0.34 8.89 16.14
CA PRO A 114 -0.90 9.36 16.77
C PRO A 114 -2.00 9.67 15.74
N TYR A 115 -2.37 8.66 14.96
CA TYR A 115 -3.42 8.70 13.96
C TYR A 115 -4.30 7.48 14.07
N GLY A 116 -5.58 7.70 13.78
CA GLY A 116 -6.51 6.66 13.40
C GLY A 116 -6.38 6.26 11.93
N GLY A 117 -7.25 5.38 11.47
CA GLY A 117 -7.25 4.90 10.08
C GLY A 117 -8.39 5.46 9.24
N ALA A 118 -8.09 5.83 8.00
CA ALA A 118 -9.09 6.14 6.99
C ALA A 118 -8.65 5.64 5.62
N LYS A 119 -9.58 5.65 4.66
CA LYS A 119 -9.29 5.48 3.24
C LYS A 119 -10.36 6.18 2.42
N GLY A 120 -9.96 6.77 1.30
CA GLY A 120 -10.88 7.29 0.29
C GLY A 120 -10.69 6.58 -1.04
N GLY A 121 -11.70 6.68 -1.90
CA GLY A 121 -11.61 6.19 -3.27
C GLY A 121 -12.63 6.87 -4.17
N ILE A 122 -12.30 7.01 -5.45
CA ILE A 122 -13.23 7.50 -6.48
C ILE A 122 -13.26 6.47 -7.60
N ILE A 123 -14.47 6.08 -8.01
CA ILE A 123 -14.68 5.15 -9.11
C ILE A 123 -14.44 5.87 -10.44
N CYS A 124 -13.20 5.86 -10.92
CA CYS A 124 -12.81 6.49 -12.19
C CYS A 124 -11.60 5.80 -12.82
N ASP A 125 -11.44 5.97 -14.13
CA ASP A 125 -10.23 5.54 -14.84
C ASP A 125 -9.35 6.77 -15.12
N PRO A 126 -8.29 7.01 -14.33
CA PRO A 126 -7.46 8.19 -14.51
C PRO A 126 -6.63 8.15 -15.80
N THR A 127 -6.54 7.01 -16.47
CA THR A 127 -5.76 6.86 -17.72
C THR A 127 -6.50 7.35 -18.95
N THR A 128 -7.83 7.45 -18.88
CA THR A 128 -8.69 7.91 -19.97
C THR A 128 -9.16 9.35 -19.79
N MET A 129 -8.89 9.95 -18.64
CA MET A 129 -9.30 11.31 -18.31
C MET A 129 -8.18 12.31 -18.58
N SER A 130 -8.56 13.51 -19.03
CA SER A 130 -7.61 14.60 -19.18
C SER A 130 -7.14 15.13 -17.81
N PRO A 131 -5.98 15.81 -17.75
CA PRO A 131 -5.56 16.48 -16.52
C PRO A 131 -6.58 17.48 -15.98
N GLY A 132 -7.32 18.16 -16.86
CA GLY A 132 -8.35 19.12 -16.46
C GLY A 132 -9.59 18.45 -15.88
N GLU A 133 -9.99 17.31 -16.44
CA GLU A 133 -11.10 16.50 -15.90
C GLU A 133 -10.74 15.94 -14.52
N LEU A 134 -9.53 15.42 -14.35
CA LEU A 134 -9.02 14.94 -13.06
C LEU A 134 -8.95 16.05 -12.02
N GLU A 135 -8.53 17.26 -12.41
CA GLU A 135 -8.53 18.40 -11.50
C GLU A 135 -9.96 18.72 -11.04
N ARG A 136 -10.92 18.84 -11.97
CA ARG A 136 -12.32 19.13 -11.64
C ARG A 136 -12.93 18.05 -10.73
N LEU A 137 -12.65 16.78 -11.01
CA LEU A 137 -13.08 15.66 -10.18
C LEU A 137 -12.49 15.74 -8.77
N THR A 138 -11.18 15.96 -8.66
CA THR A 138 -10.47 16.07 -7.37
C THR A 138 -11.02 17.22 -6.53
N ARG A 139 -11.31 18.37 -7.17
CA ARG A 139 -11.90 19.54 -6.51
C ARG A 139 -13.33 19.27 -6.04
N ALA A 140 -14.16 18.68 -6.90
CA ALA A 140 -15.53 18.29 -6.54
C ALA A 140 -15.58 17.34 -5.34
N TYR A 141 -14.68 16.35 -5.32
CA TYR A 141 -14.51 15.43 -4.19
C TYR A 141 -14.08 16.16 -2.92
N THR A 142 -13.08 17.03 -3.01
CA THR A 142 -12.57 17.80 -1.87
C THR A 142 -13.65 18.67 -1.24
N ASN A 143 -14.44 19.38 -2.07
CA ASN A 143 -15.54 20.20 -1.58
C ASN A 143 -16.63 19.36 -0.89
N SER A 144 -16.95 18.19 -1.46
CA SER A 144 -17.90 17.24 -0.85
C SER A 144 -17.40 16.68 0.49
N MET A 145 -16.09 16.71 0.74
CA MET A 145 -15.44 16.21 1.96
C MET A 145 -15.07 17.32 2.95
N LYS A 146 -15.49 18.57 2.74
CA LYS A 146 -15.12 19.71 3.59
C LYS A 146 -15.41 19.51 5.10
N ASP A 147 -16.49 18.78 5.42
CA ASP A 147 -16.92 18.54 6.80
C ASP A 147 -16.27 17.28 7.41
N VAL A 148 -15.50 16.55 6.60
CA VAL A 148 -14.73 15.35 6.98
C VAL A 148 -13.26 15.69 7.12
N PHE A 149 -12.68 16.32 6.09
CA PHE A 149 -11.27 16.69 6.04
C PHE A 149 -10.92 17.78 7.04
N GLY A 150 -9.70 17.71 7.56
CA GLY A 150 -9.16 18.72 8.46
C GLY A 150 -7.81 18.27 9.02
N PRO A 151 -6.88 19.21 9.28
CA PRO A 151 -5.55 18.88 9.78
C PRO A 151 -5.55 18.19 11.16
N ASP A 152 -6.64 18.34 11.90
CA ASP A 152 -6.93 17.79 13.22
C ASP A 152 -8.10 16.79 13.20
N ARG A 153 -8.58 16.38 12.01
CA ARG A 153 -9.75 15.50 11.85
C ARG A 153 -9.45 14.31 10.94
N ASP A 154 -9.22 14.58 9.67
CA ASP A 154 -8.91 13.55 8.67
C ASP A 154 -7.94 14.13 7.63
N ILE A 155 -6.81 13.44 7.44
CA ILE A 155 -5.70 13.91 6.62
C ILE A 155 -5.46 12.93 5.46
N PRO A 156 -5.88 13.26 4.23
CA PRO A 156 -5.64 12.38 3.09
C PRO A 156 -4.17 12.22 2.69
N ALA A 157 -3.91 11.27 1.80
CA ALA A 157 -2.62 11.00 1.17
C ALA A 157 -2.80 10.47 -0.26
N PRO A 158 -1.71 10.38 -1.04
CA PRO A 158 -1.70 9.60 -2.26
C PRO A 158 -2.00 8.12 -2.01
N ASP A 159 -2.61 7.49 -3.00
CA ASP A 159 -2.73 6.05 -3.18
C ASP A 159 -2.68 5.71 -4.68
N MET A 160 -3.09 4.52 -5.09
CA MET A 160 -3.11 4.12 -6.50
C MET A 160 -3.95 5.11 -7.33
N GLY A 161 -3.40 5.57 -8.45
CA GLY A 161 -4.04 6.55 -9.33
C GLY A 161 -3.97 8.00 -8.85
N THR A 162 -3.34 8.30 -7.70
CA THR A 162 -3.13 9.67 -7.21
C THR A 162 -1.69 9.92 -6.77
N GLY A 163 -1.27 11.19 -6.80
CA GLY A 163 0.10 11.58 -6.47
C GLY A 163 0.19 13.02 -5.94
N PRO A 164 1.41 13.60 -5.93
CA PRO A 164 1.62 14.97 -5.47
C PRO A 164 0.74 16.01 -6.16
N ARG A 165 0.39 15.78 -7.44
CA ARG A 165 -0.50 16.66 -8.21
C ARG A 165 -1.90 16.73 -7.60
N GLU A 166 -2.53 15.58 -7.37
CA GLU A 166 -3.87 15.53 -6.79
C GLU A 166 -3.86 16.06 -5.35
N MET A 167 -2.80 15.79 -4.57
CA MET A 167 -2.66 16.35 -3.22
C MET A 167 -2.52 17.87 -3.23
N ALA A 168 -1.89 18.44 -4.25
CA ALA A 168 -1.83 19.90 -4.43
C ALA A 168 -3.22 20.48 -4.71
N TRP A 169 -4.02 19.84 -5.57
CA TRP A 169 -5.41 20.25 -5.83
C TRP A 169 -6.30 20.15 -4.59
N ILE A 170 -6.17 19.07 -3.81
CA ILE A 170 -6.90 18.90 -2.54
C ILE A 170 -6.53 20.02 -1.55
N MET A 171 -5.23 20.29 -1.37
CA MET A 171 -4.77 21.37 -0.48
C MET A 171 -5.34 22.72 -0.92
N ASP A 172 -5.25 23.05 -2.21
CA ASP A 172 -5.71 24.32 -2.76
C ASP A 172 -7.23 24.48 -2.62
N GLU A 173 -8.01 23.46 -3.01
CA GLU A 173 -9.48 23.50 -2.94
C GLU A 173 -9.99 23.58 -1.50
N PHE A 174 -9.42 22.77 -0.60
CA PHE A 174 -9.77 22.83 0.81
C PHE A 174 -9.44 24.20 1.40
N SER A 175 -8.25 24.73 1.10
CA SER A 175 -7.82 26.05 1.59
C SER A 175 -8.74 27.18 1.13
N LYS A 176 -9.18 27.14 -0.14
CA LYS A 176 -10.18 28.08 -0.68
C LYS A 176 -11.51 27.96 0.05
N THR A 177 -11.97 26.73 0.27
CA THR A 177 -13.25 26.44 0.93
C THR A 177 -13.29 26.95 2.37
N VAL A 178 -12.19 26.80 3.12
CA VAL A 178 -12.10 27.26 4.53
C VAL A 178 -11.63 28.70 4.67
N GLY A 179 -11.28 29.38 3.57
CA GLY A 179 -10.83 30.78 3.57
C GLY A 179 -9.43 31.02 4.12
N GLN A 180 -8.62 29.97 4.33
CA GLN A 180 -7.25 30.07 4.82
C GLN A 180 -6.38 28.94 4.28
N THR A 181 -5.08 29.20 4.08
CA THR A 181 -4.14 28.17 3.64
C THR A 181 -3.95 27.09 4.70
N SER A 182 -4.40 25.87 4.41
CA SER A 182 -4.26 24.70 5.28
C SER A 182 -3.36 23.65 4.64
N SER A 183 -2.04 23.86 4.75
CA SER A 183 -1.06 22.93 4.17
C SER A 183 -1.08 21.55 4.85
N ALA A 184 -1.52 21.47 6.11
CA ALA A 184 -1.55 20.24 6.90
C ALA A 184 -2.77 19.34 6.59
N VAL A 185 -3.76 19.80 5.82
CA VAL A 185 -4.95 18.99 5.50
C VAL A 185 -4.61 17.72 4.73
N VAL A 186 -3.48 17.68 4.00
CA VAL A 186 -3.11 16.55 3.16
C VAL A 186 -1.59 16.33 3.18
N THR A 187 -1.18 15.07 3.07
CA THR A 187 0.24 14.67 2.99
C THR A 187 0.62 14.25 1.57
N GLY A 188 1.91 14.09 1.28
CA GLY A 188 2.36 13.68 -0.06
C GLY A 188 2.30 14.77 -1.13
N LYS A 189 2.24 16.04 -0.70
CA LYS A 189 2.30 17.24 -1.54
C LYS A 189 3.67 17.39 -2.23
N PRO A 190 3.76 18.20 -3.30
CA PRO A 190 5.04 18.63 -3.85
C PRO A 190 5.88 19.37 -2.81
N LEU A 191 7.21 19.32 -2.94
CA LEU A 191 8.13 19.97 -1.98
C LEU A 191 7.84 21.48 -1.86
N VAL A 192 7.59 22.14 -2.98
CA VAL A 192 7.27 23.58 -3.04
C VAL A 192 5.97 23.96 -2.32
N MET A 193 5.12 22.99 -1.98
CA MET A 193 3.86 23.19 -1.24
C MET A 193 3.91 22.57 0.18
N GLY A 194 5.10 22.41 0.76
CA GLY A 194 5.27 21.80 2.09
C GLY A 194 5.21 20.28 2.08
N GLY A 195 5.63 19.65 0.99
CA GLY A 195 5.97 18.23 0.96
C GLY A 195 7.23 17.93 1.78
N SER A 196 7.36 16.69 2.26
CA SER A 196 8.54 16.26 3.02
C SER A 196 9.64 15.74 2.11
N LEU A 197 10.88 16.15 2.39
CA LEU A 197 12.07 15.44 1.91
C LEU A 197 12.06 13.99 2.42
N GLY A 198 12.70 13.09 1.67
CA GLY A 198 12.78 11.67 2.02
C GLY A 198 11.51 10.86 1.77
N ARG A 199 10.37 11.47 1.37
CA ARG A 199 9.12 10.73 1.12
C ARG A 199 9.28 9.63 0.07
N THR A 200 10.01 9.90 -1.00
CA THR A 200 10.18 8.96 -2.13
C THR A 200 10.87 7.67 -1.69
N GLU A 201 11.88 7.79 -0.83
CA GLU A 201 12.69 6.66 -0.34
C GLU A 201 12.16 6.03 0.96
N ALA A 202 11.19 6.66 1.64
CA ALA A 202 10.78 6.32 3.00
C ALA A 202 10.36 4.84 3.16
N THR A 203 9.56 4.30 2.24
CA THR A 203 9.11 2.90 2.34
C THR A 203 10.26 1.93 2.13
N GLY A 204 11.09 2.13 1.11
CA GLY A 204 12.26 1.25 0.88
C GLY A 204 13.28 1.35 2.01
N ARG A 205 13.43 2.55 2.60
CA ARG A 205 14.22 2.76 3.82
C ARG A 205 13.63 2.01 5.01
N GLY A 206 12.30 2.01 5.16
CA GLY A 206 11.60 1.23 6.18
C GLY A 206 11.86 -0.27 6.05
N VAL A 207 11.76 -0.82 4.84
CA VAL A 207 12.07 -2.24 4.56
C VAL A 207 13.51 -2.56 4.92
N MET A 208 14.48 -1.73 4.52
CA MET A 208 15.88 -1.91 4.89
C MET A 208 16.10 -1.85 6.40
N VAL A 209 15.50 -0.88 7.10
CA VAL A 209 15.62 -0.75 8.57
C VAL A 209 15.02 -1.96 9.29
N SER A 210 13.84 -2.41 8.90
CA SER A 210 13.20 -3.61 9.45
C SER A 210 14.04 -4.86 9.19
N CYS A 211 14.56 -5.01 7.98
CA CYS A 211 15.45 -6.12 7.61
C CYS A 211 16.69 -6.15 8.50
N LEU A 212 17.41 -5.03 8.66
CA LEU A 212 18.61 -4.97 9.48
C LEU A 212 18.31 -5.26 10.96
N ALA A 213 17.17 -4.78 11.47
CA ALA A 213 16.75 -5.05 12.84
C ALA A 213 16.44 -6.56 13.06
N ALA A 214 15.74 -7.18 12.11
CA ALA A 214 15.45 -8.62 12.14
C ALA A 214 16.72 -9.47 11.99
N MET A 215 17.61 -9.12 11.05
CA MET A 215 18.92 -9.77 10.88
C MET A 215 19.73 -9.76 12.17
N ASN A 216 19.76 -8.62 12.87
CA ASN A 216 20.46 -8.51 14.16
C ASN A 216 19.83 -9.40 15.25
N LYS A 217 18.52 -9.67 15.21
CA LYS A 217 17.85 -10.63 16.11
C LYS A 217 18.13 -12.08 15.76
N LEU A 218 18.41 -12.36 14.49
CA LEU A 218 18.72 -13.68 13.95
C LEU A 218 20.22 -13.97 13.88
N ASP A 219 21.05 -13.09 14.46
CA ASP A 219 22.53 -13.16 14.43
C ASP A 219 23.11 -13.27 12.99
N MET A 220 22.44 -12.66 12.01
CA MET A 220 22.87 -12.61 10.61
C MET A 220 23.82 -11.43 10.37
N LYS A 221 24.98 -11.69 9.76
CA LYS A 221 25.95 -10.65 9.39
C LYS A 221 25.67 -10.08 8.01
N VAL A 222 25.75 -8.76 7.87
CA VAL A 222 25.44 -8.04 6.63
C VAL A 222 26.31 -8.49 5.47
N GLU A 223 27.62 -8.66 5.70
CA GLU A 223 28.62 -8.98 4.67
C GLU A 223 28.50 -10.42 4.14
N GLU A 224 27.84 -11.30 4.91
CA GLU A 224 27.62 -12.72 4.57
C GLU A 224 26.20 -12.96 4.04
N THR A 225 25.33 -11.94 4.01
CA THR A 225 23.90 -12.09 3.70
C THR A 225 23.60 -11.79 2.24
N SER A 226 22.93 -12.74 1.59
CA SER A 226 22.42 -12.60 0.21
C SER A 226 20.93 -12.25 0.17
N VAL A 227 20.53 -11.46 -0.83
CA VAL A 227 19.16 -10.93 -0.94
C VAL A 227 18.60 -11.10 -2.36
N ALA A 228 17.33 -11.49 -2.46
CA ALA A 228 16.52 -11.35 -3.66
C ALA A 228 15.36 -10.38 -3.42
N ILE A 229 15.08 -9.50 -4.38
CA ILE A 229 14.05 -8.46 -4.27
C ILE A 229 13.08 -8.58 -5.44
N GLN A 230 11.85 -8.98 -5.17
CA GLN A 230 10.81 -9.00 -6.18
C GLN A 230 10.22 -7.59 -6.34
N GLY A 231 10.23 -7.08 -7.55
CA GLY A 231 9.79 -5.73 -7.86
C GLY A 231 10.91 -4.71 -7.74
N PHE A 232 11.16 -3.99 -8.83
CA PHE A 232 12.18 -2.94 -8.91
C PHE A 232 11.53 -1.58 -9.19
N GLY A 233 10.28 -1.40 -8.73
CA GLY A 233 9.56 -0.13 -8.69
C GLY A 233 10.12 0.81 -7.61
N ASN A 234 9.35 1.81 -7.18
CA ASN A 234 9.84 2.78 -6.19
C ASN A 234 10.29 2.12 -4.87
N VAL A 235 9.48 1.21 -4.29
CA VAL A 235 9.85 0.55 -3.03
C VAL A 235 11.07 -0.33 -3.23
N GLY A 236 10.99 -1.30 -4.14
CA GLY A 236 12.06 -2.26 -4.34
C GLY A 236 13.39 -1.68 -4.80
N SER A 237 13.41 -0.66 -5.68
CA SER A 237 14.67 -0.03 -6.09
C SER A 237 15.35 0.73 -4.95
N TRP A 238 14.57 1.43 -4.10
CA TRP A 238 15.11 2.11 -2.92
C TRP A 238 15.55 1.11 -1.85
N THR A 239 14.80 0.03 -1.64
CA THR A 239 15.22 -1.07 -0.76
C THR A 239 16.55 -1.65 -1.23
N ALA A 240 16.64 -2.02 -2.51
CA ALA A 240 17.84 -2.59 -3.11
C ALA A 240 19.03 -1.65 -2.96
N LYS A 241 18.85 -0.36 -3.28
CA LYS A 241 19.90 0.64 -3.19
C LYS A 241 20.41 0.79 -1.76
N LEU A 242 19.49 0.95 -0.80
CA LEU A 242 19.86 1.16 0.60
C LEU A 242 20.45 -0.09 1.26
N MET A 243 20.02 -1.29 0.87
CA MET A 243 20.62 -2.54 1.33
C MET A 243 22.01 -2.75 0.71
N PHE A 244 22.17 -2.47 -0.59
CA PHE A 244 23.46 -2.51 -1.28
C PHE A 244 24.47 -1.54 -0.64
N ASP A 245 24.04 -0.30 -0.34
CA ASP A 245 24.87 0.71 0.36
C ASP A 245 25.29 0.27 1.78
N LYS A 246 24.54 -0.65 2.39
CA LYS A 246 24.88 -1.23 3.69
C LYS A 246 25.81 -2.43 3.60
N GLY A 247 26.05 -2.96 2.41
CA GLY A 247 26.94 -4.09 2.16
C GLY A 247 26.25 -5.43 1.98
N LEU A 248 24.91 -5.48 1.88
CA LEU A 248 24.20 -6.72 1.53
C LEU A 248 24.45 -7.08 0.06
N LYS A 249 24.63 -8.36 -0.24
CA LYS A 249 24.79 -8.86 -1.60
C LYS A 249 23.42 -9.08 -2.25
N ILE A 250 23.00 -8.15 -3.11
CA ILE A 250 21.75 -8.30 -3.88
C ILE A 250 22.01 -9.21 -5.08
N LYS A 251 21.53 -10.45 -5.04
CA LYS A 251 21.74 -11.45 -6.11
C LYS A 251 20.66 -11.41 -7.18
N GLY A 252 19.43 -11.05 -6.81
CA GLY A 252 18.30 -11.10 -7.72
C GLY A 252 17.36 -9.91 -7.58
N VAL A 253 16.88 -9.40 -8.71
CA VAL A 253 15.82 -8.39 -8.77
C VAL A 253 14.80 -8.74 -9.85
N SER A 254 13.54 -8.33 -9.72
CA SER A 254 12.57 -8.42 -10.82
C SER A 254 11.83 -7.12 -11.07
N ASP A 255 11.32 -6.94 -12.28
CA ASP A 255 10.40 -5.87 -12.63
C ASP A 255 9.33 -6.37 -13.62
N ILE A 256 8.60 -5.46 -14.26
CA ILE A 256 7.55 -5.80 -15.22
C ILE A 256 8.07 -6.48 -16.49
N SER A 257 9.39 -6.46 -16.76
CA SER A 257 10.00 -7.14 -17.91
C SER A 257 10.50 -8.55 -17.60
N GLY A 258 10.70 -8.90 -16.33
CA GLY A 258 11.16 -10.22 -15.92
C GLY A 258 11.96 -10.20 -14.62
N ALA A 259 12.68 -11.29 -14.33
CA ALA A 259 13.64 -11.37 -13.24
C ALA A 259 15.07 -11.48 -13.76
N TYR A 260 16.01 -10.99 -12.96
CA TYR A 260 17.42 -10.87 -13.32
C TYR A 260 18.27 -11.31 -12.14
N TRP A 261 19.27 -12.15 -12.41
CA TRP A 261 20.12 -12.80 -11.42
C TRP A 261 21.60 -12.57 -11.69
N ASN A 262 22.39 -12.38 -10.64
CA ASN A 262 23.84 -12.41 -10.66
C ASN A 262 24.36 -13.03 -9.36
N GLU A 263 25.02 -14.19 -9.48
CA GLU A 263 25.57 -14.94 -8.35
C GLU A 263 26.64 -14.14 -7.58
N GLU A 264 27.37 -13.27 -8.27
CA GLU A 264 28.37 -12.39 -7.66
C GLU A 264 27.78 -11.12 -7.05
N GLY A 265 26.50 -10.85 -7.30
CA GLY A 265 25.79 -9.66 -6.86
C GLY A 265 25.61 -8.63 -7.98
N ILE A 266 24.48 -7.94 -7.95
CA ILE A 266 24.08 -6.90 -8.89
C ILE A 266 24.55 -5.54 -8.37
N ASN A 267 25.21 -4.75 -9.22
CA ASN A 267 25.48 -3.34 -8.91
C ASN A 267 24.19 -2.53 -9.05
N ILE A 268 23.60 -2.16 -7.90
CA ILE A 268 22.28 -1.52 -7.88
C ILE A 268 22.31 -0.09 -8.43
N ASP A 269 23.43 0.63 -8.31
CA ASP A 269 23.56 1.96 -8.91
C ASP A 269 23.51 1.89 -10.43
N GLU A 270 24.20 0.92 -11.02
CA GLU A 270 24.18 0.67 -12.47
C GLU A 270 22.80 0.19 -12.94
N ALA A 271 22.15 -0.70 -12.19
CA ALA A 271 20.81 -1.18 -12.51
C ALA A 271 19.76 -0.04 -12.47
N ILE A 272 19.83 0.86 -11.49
CA ILE A 272 18.96 2.04 -11.43
C ILE A 272 19.25 3.01 -12.59
N ALA A 273 20.54 3.27 -12.88
CA ALA A 273 20.92 4.12 -14.00
C ALA A 273 20.43 3.55 -15.34
N TYR A 274 20.58 2.24 -15.55
CA TYR A 274 20.07 1.53 -16.71
C TYR A 274 18.55 1.68 -16.84
N LYS A 275 17.82 1.34 -15.77
CA LYS A 275 16.36 1.44 -15.72
C LYS A 275 15.85 2.83 -16.09
N ASN A 276 16.51 3.89 -15.58
CA ASN A 276 16.09 5.27 -15.80
C ASN A 276 16.18 5.70 -17.27
N VAL A 277 17.10 5.13 -18.05
CA VAL A 277 17.24 5.43 -19.48
C VAL A 277 16.51 4.42 -20.39
N HIS A 278 16.04 3.29 -19.85
CA HIS A 278 15.28 2.24 -20.57
C HIS A 278 13.81 2.19 -20.16
N ALA A 279 13.15 3.35 -20.11
CA ALA A 279 11.71 3.48 -19.87
C ALA A 279 11.22 2.77 -18.58
N GLY A 280 12.07 2.71 -17.55
CA GLY A 280 11.69 2.11 -16.28
C GLY A 280 11.87 0.59 -16.20
N ARG A 281 12.57 -0.03 -17.16
CA ARG A 281 12.72 -1.50 -17.28
C ARG A 281 14.18 -1.96 -17.21
N LEU A 282 14.38 -3.20 -16.78
CA LEU A 282 15.67 -3.87 -16.68
C LEU A 282 15.93 -4.85 -17.85
N ASP A 283 15.00 -5.00 -18.79
CA ASP A 283 15.21 -5.84 -19.98
C ASP A 283 16.50 -5.46 -20.72
N GLY A 284 17.38 -6.44 -20.91
CA GLY A 284 18.69 -6.24 -21.54
C GLY A 284 19.79 -5.66 -20.63
N TYR A 285 19.58 -5.53 -19.31
CA TYR A 285 20.61 -5.08 -18.39
C TYR A 285 21.82 -6.04 -18.38
N PRO A 286 23.04 -5.61 -18.76
CA PRO A 286 24.17 -6.51 -18.95
C PRO A 286 24.81 -7.02 -17.65
N GLY A 287 24.50 -6.40 -16.50
CA GLY A 287 25.07 -6.76 -15.20
C GLY A 287 24.36 -7.94 -14.51
N ALA A 288 23.36 -8.55 -15.15
CA ALA A 288 22.64 -9.71 -14.64
C ALA A 288 22.09 -10.56 -15.81
N THR A 289 21.84 -11.84 -15.55
CA THR A 289 21.24 -12.75 -16.53
C THR A 289 19.75 -12.91 -16.27
N PRO A 290 18.90 -12.96 -17.32
CA PRO A 290 17.48 -13.26 -17.16
C PRO A 290 17.24 -14.58 -16.42
N MET A 291 16.20 -14.60 -15.58
CA MET A 291 15.73 -15.75 -14.80
C MET A 291 14.19 -15.77 -14.84
N ASP A 292 13.59 -16.93 -14.60
CA ASP A 292 12.14 -17.04 -14.41
C ASP A 292 11.72 -16.24 -13.15
N PRO A 293 10.69 -15.37 -13.22
CA PRO A 293 10.18 -14.66 -12.05
C PRO A 293 9.77 -15.56 -10.88
N ASP A 294 9.27 -16.76 -11.15
CA ASP A 294 8.87 -17.71 -10.11
C ASP A 294 10.10 -18.32 -9.41
N ASP A 295 11.20 -18.50 -10.15
CA ASP A 295 12.48 -18.96 -9.60
C ASP A 295 13.10 -17.90 -8.67
N LEU A 296 12.84 -16.61 -8.89
CA LEU A 296 13.35 -15.55 -8.02
C LEU A 296 12.80 -15.68 -6.58
N LEU A 297 11.51 -15.97 -6.44
CA LEU A 297 10.85 -16.13 -5.13
C LEU A 297 11.35 -17.35 -4.36
N THR A 298 11.85 -18.37 -5.07
CA THR A 298 12.33 -19.62 -4.50
C THR A 298 13.86 -19.76 -4.56
N SER A 299 14.54 -18.67 -4.92
CA SER A 299 15.99 -18.60 -5.08
C SER A 299 16.73 -18.87 -3.78
N ASP A 300 17.98 -19.31 -3.90
CA ASP A 300 18.85 -19.61 -2.76
C ASP A 300 19.49 -18.32 -2.23
N VAL A 301 18.73 -17.60 -1.42
CA VAL A 301 19.13 -16.37 -0.73
C VAL A 301 18.80 -16.44 0.75
N ASP A 302 19.45 -15.62 1.57
CA ASP A 302 19.17 -15.53 3.01
C ASP A 302 17.94 -14.66 3.31
N VAL A 303 17.76 -13.59 2.53
CA VAL A 303 16.65 -12.63 2.66
C VAL A 303 15.85 -12.51 1.36
N LEU A 304 14.53 -12.64 1.45
CA LEU A 304 13.61 -12.39 0.35
C LEU A 304 12.77 -11.14 0.63
N VAL A 305 12.72 -10.21 -0.32
CA VAL A 305 11.93 -8.98 -0.21
C VAL A 305 10.87 -8.95 -1.31
N PRO A 306 9.61 -9.33 -1.02
CA PRO A 306 8.51 -9.12 -1.94
C PRO A 306 8.02 -7.67 -1.90
N ALA A 307 8.24 -6.92 -2.98
CA ALA A 307 7.95 -5.49 -3.09
C ALA A 307 7.26 -5.10 -4.41
N ALA A 308 6.54 -6.04 -5.04
CA ALA A 308 5.79 -5.83 -6.27
C ALA A 308 4.26 -5.71 -6.04
N VAL A 309 3.57 -6.85 -5.95
CA VAL A 309 2.11 -6.96 -5.84
C VAL A 309 1.72 -7.91 -4.70
N GLU A 310 0.43 -7.95 -4.39
CA GLU A 310 -0.19 -8.88 -3.44
C GLU A 310 -0.13 -10.35 -3.89
N ASP A 311 -0.27 -11.28 -2.93
CA ASP A 311 -0.44 -12.73 -3.13
C ASP A 311 0.60 -13.41 -4.04
N VAL A 312 1.85 -12.94 -4.00
CA VAL A 312 2.98 -13.50 -4.74
C VAL A 312 3.58 -14.72 -4.02
N ILE A 313 3.46 -14.80 -2.70
CA ILE A 313 3.83 -15.96 -1.90
C ILE A 313 2.53 -16.69 -1.53
N THR A 314 2.35 -17.89 -2.08
CA THR A 314 1.15 -18.71 -1.95
C THR A 314 1.48 -20.10 -1.43
N GLU A 315 0.46 -20.89 -1.12
CA GLU A 315 0.62 -22.31 -0.76
C GLU A 315 1.39 -23.14 -1.80
N HIS A 316 1.41 -22.68 -3.06
CA HIS A 316 2.12 -23.37 -4.15
C HIS A 316 3.63 -23.16 -4.11
N ASN A 317 4.11 -21.95 -3.76
CA ASN A 317 5.55 -21.64 -3.79
C ASN A 317 6.20 -21.54 -2.41
N ALA A 318 5.44 -21.29 -1.34
CA ALA A 318 5.93 -21.26 0.05
C ALA A 318 6.75 -22.50 0.46
N PRO A 319 6.40 -23.75 0.05
CA PRO A 319 7.22 -24.93 0.34
C PRO A 319 8.63 -24.86 -0.24
N PHE A 320 8.85 -24.09 -1.31
CA PHE A 320 10.12 -24.00 -2.03
C PHE A 320 10.99 -22.80 -1.65
N ILE A 321 10.47 -21.84 -0.88
CA ILE A 321 11.23 -20.67 -0.41
C ILE A 321 12.39 -21.10 0.49
N LYS A 322 13.61 -20.64 0.20
CA LYS A 322 14.84 -21.01 0.95
C LYS A 322 15.32 -19.94 1.93
N ALA A 323 14.76 -18.74 1.84
CA ALA A 323 15.13 -17.62 2.70
C ALA A 323 14.91 -17.93 4.18
N LYS A 324 15.77 -17.34 5.02
CA LYS A 324 15.65 -17.37 6.49
C LYS A 324 14.74 -16.23 6.99
N LEU A 325 14.72 -15.14 6.23
CA LEU A 325 13.96 -13.93 6.52
C LEU A 325 13.22 -13.46 5.27
N ILE A 326 11.94 -13.20 5.40
CA ILE A 326 11.12 -12.49 4.41
C ILE A 326 10.88 -11.09 4.98
N VAL A 327 11.01 -10.05 4.16
CA VAL A 327 10.70 -8.67 4.58
C VAL A 327 9.75 -8.04 3.58
N GLU A 328 8.49 -7.94 3.97
CA GLU A 328 7.42 -7.49 3.08
C GLU A 328 7.51 -5.99 2.78
N GLY A 329 7.75 -5.65 1.51
CA GLY A 329 7.71 -4.26 1.02
C GLY A 329 6.37 -3.89 0.37
N ALA A 330 5.66 -4.88 -0.18
CA ALA A 330 4.30 -4.72 -0.69
C ALA A 330 3.27 -4.90 0.44
N ASN A 331 2.00 -4.53 0.20
CA ASN A 331 0.92 -4.83 1.13
C ASN A 331 0.37 -6.23 0.81
N GLY A 332 0.41 -7.15 1.77
CA GLY A 332 -0.11 -8.51 1.60
C GLY A 332 0.53 -9.34 0.47
N PRO A 333 1.86 -9.33 0.29
CA PRO A 333 2.49 -10.20 -0.70
C PRO A 333 2.39 -11.69 -0.33
N THR A 334 2.19 -12.01 0.94
CA THR A 334 2.00 -13.38 1.42
C THR A 334 0.51 -13.66 1.65
N ALA A 335 0.00 -14.68 0.95
CA ALA A 335 -1.35 -15.17 1.11
C ALA A 335 -1.52 -15.81 2.50
N ALA A 336 -2.72 -15.69 3.09
CA ALA A 336 -2.99 -16.27 4.42
C ALA A 336 -2.80 -17.80 4.47
N SER A 337 -2.97 -18.50 3.35
CA SER A 337 -2.71 -19.96 3.28
C SER A 337 -1.22 -20.31 3.26
N ALA A 338 -0.34 -19.36 2.92
CA ALA A 338 1.10 -19.54 2.91
C ALA A 338 1.73 -19.37 4.30
N ASP A 339 1.16 -18.52 5.16
CA ASP A 339 1.67 -18.20 6.50
C ASP A 339 2.02 -19.47 7.33
N PRO A 340 1.14 -20.48 7.47
CA PRO A 340 1.46 -21.69 8.25
C PRO A 340 2.64 -22.50 7.67
N ILE A 341 2.83 -22.49 6.35
CA ILE A 341 3.92 -23.20 5.67
C ILE A 341 5.24 -22.47 5.94
N ILE A 342 5.25 -21.14 5.83
CA ILE A 342 6.42 -20.30 6.09
C ILE A 342 6.86 -20.42 7.54
N TYR A 343 5.93 -20.26 8.50
CA TYR A 343 6.24 -20.41 9.92
C TYR A 343 6.62 -21.85 10.30
N GLY A 344 6.00 -22.85 9.69
CA GLY A 344 6.35 -24.27 9.88
C GLY A 344 7.78 -24.60 9.45
N LYS A 345 8.36 -23.82 8.53
CA LYS A 345 9.76 -23.92 8.09
C LYS A 345 10.74 -23.12 8.95
N GLY A 346 10.26 -22.37 9.94
CA GLY A 346 11.08 -21.51 10.79
C GLY A 346 11.57 -20.24 10.09
N ILE A 347 10.93 -19.85 8.99
CA ILE A 347 11.24 -18.61 8.27
C ILE A 347 10.60 -17.45 9.04
N SER A 348 11.37 -16.40 9.32
CA SER A 348 10.85 -15.17 9.92
C SER A 348 10.25 -14.27 8.84
N VAL A 349 9.15 -13.58 9.16
CA VAL A 349 8.46 -12.61 8.28
C VAL A 349 8.32 -11.28 9.01
#